data_AF-A0A847Z6W8-F1
#
_entry.id   AF-A0A847Z6W8-F1
#
_cell.length_a   1.000
_cell.length_b   1.000
_cell.length_c   1.000
_cell.angle_alpha   90.00
_cell.angle_beta   90.00
_cell.angle_gamma   90.00
#
_symmetry.space_group_name_H-M   'P 1'
#
loop_
_entity.id
_entity.type
_entity.pdbx_description
1 polymer ?
#
loop_
_entity_poly.entity_id
_entity_poly.type
_entity_poly.pdbx_seq_one_letter_code
_entity_poly.pdbx_strand_id
1 'polypeptide(L)'
;MHDRKKLTISIITFIFVFTFVFGTVFDVNAETVYYGSPSSSVKQVQQKLKNWGYYTGNVDGSFGVKTEKAVRAFQAKNGLAVDGKCGKQTLEAMGLGSLASSGGDGGKSTGGNVSNDAYLLARCVNGEGRGEPYLGQVAIAAVILNRVEDSGFPNSISGVIYQKGAFDAVS
;
A
#
# COMPACT_ATOMS: atom_id res chain seq x y z
N MET A 1 -38.05 -18.08 33.13
CA MET A 1 -37.56 -16.69 32.98
C MET A 1 -36.13 -16.45 33.48
N HIS A 2 -35.49 -17.36 34.24
CA HIS A 2 -34.18 -17.11 34.86
C HIS A 2 -32.95 -17.39 33.97
N ASP A 3 -33.03 -18.23 32.95
CA ASP A 3 -31.85 -18.62 32.14
C ASP A 3 -31.45 -17.61 31.06
N ARG A 4 -32.41 -16.88 30.49
CA ARG A 4 -32.14 -15.83 29.49
C ARG A 4 -31.34 -14.66 30.07
N LYS A 5 -31.50 -14.39 31.38
CA LYS A 5 -30.83 -13.30 32.11
C LYS A 5 -29.37 -13.61 32.43
N LYS A 6 -29.07 -14.89 32.70
CA LYS A 6 -27.70 -15.37 32.97
C LYS A 6 -26.84 -15.36 31.69
N LEU A 7 -27.45 -15.71 30.55
CA LEU A 7 -26.80 -15.65 29.24
C LEU A 7 -26.42 -14.21 28.86
N THR A 8 -27.32 -13.24 29.07
CA THR A 8 -27.06 -11.83 28.74
C THR A 8 -25.97 -11.23 29.62
N ILE A 9 -25.91 -11.58 30.91
CA ILE A 9 -24.87 -11.08 31.82
C ILE A 9 -23.50 -11.65 31.44
N SER A 10 -23.41 -12.92 31.07
CA SER A 10 -22.16 -13.56 30.65
C SER A 10 -21.61 -13.00 29.32
N ILE A 11 -22.49 -12.61 28.39
CA ILE A 11 -22.08 -11.99 27.12
C ILE A 11 -21.56 -10.56 27.37
N ILE A 12 -22.22 -9.81 28.26
CA ILE A 12 -21.79 -8.44 28.60
C ILE A 12 -20.44 -8.45 29.31
N THR A 13 -20.21 -9.36 30.26
CA THR A 13 -18.90 -9.48 30.91
C THR A 13 -17.82 -9.98 29.96
N PHE A 14 -18.13 -10.88 29.03
CA PHE A 14 -17.17 -11.31 28.02
C PHE A 14 -16.78 -10.18 27.06
N ILE A 15 -17.74 -9.39 26.58
CA ILE A 15 -17.49 -8.21 25.74
C ILE A 15 -16.65 -7.18 26.51
N PHE A 16 -16.96 -6.93 27.78
CA PHE A 16 -16.24 -5.95 28.61
C PHE A 16 -14.78 -6.37 28.87
N VAL A 17 -14.55 -7.65 29.18
CA VAL A 17 -13.21 -8.23 29.36
C VAL A 17 -12.45 -8.23 28.02
N PHE A 18 -13.12 -8.52 26.91
CA PHE A 18 -12.53 -8.48 25.58
C PHE A 18 -12.11 -7.05 25.20
N THR A 19 -12.96 -6.04 25.46
CA THR A 19 -12.60 -4.63 25.23
C THR A 19 -11.50 -4.12 26.16
N PHE A 20 -11.40 -4.64 27.39
CA PHE A 20 -10.40 -4.22 28.36
C PHE A 20 -9.02 -4.83 28.07
N VAL A 21 -8.97 -6.10 27.63
CA VAL A 21 -7.72 -6.78 27.25
C VAL A 21 -7.19 -6.28 25.90
N PHE A 22 -8.07 -5.87 24.99
CA PHE A 22 -7.68 -5.31 23.67
C PHE A 22 -7.52 -3.78 23.66
N GLY A 23 -7.84 -3.10 24.76
CA GLY A 23 -7.89 -1.63 24.84
C GLY A 23 -6.54 -0.92 24.98
N THR A 24 -5.43 -1.64 25.17
CA THR A 24 -4.13 -1.03 25.55
C THR A 24 -3.07 -0.99 24.45
N VAL A 25 -3.43 -1.25 23.18
CA VAL A 25 -2.51 -1.08 22.03
C VAL A 25 -3.23 -0.43 20.85
N PHE A 26 -3.62 0.83 21.01
CA PHE A 26 -3.98 1.70 19.89
C PHE A 26 -2.92 2.80 19.78
N ASP A 27 -1.85 2.48 19.05
CA ASP A 27 -0.92 3.49 18.56
C ASP A 27 -1.65 4.31 17.49
N VAL A 28 -2.12 5.50 17.87
CA VAL A 28 -2.71 6.47 16.94
C VAL A 28 -1.57 7.12 16.15
N ASN A 29 -1.05 6.37 15.18
CA ASN A 29 -0.39 6.94 14.01
C ASN A 29 -1.38 6.89 12.86
N ALA A 30 -2.36 7.79 12.91
CA ALA A 30 -3.24 8.07 11.80
C ALA A 30 -2.46 8.86 10.73
N GLU A 31 -1.56 8.18 10.02
CA GLU A 31 -1.18 8.63 8.69
C GLU A 31 -2.39 8.37 7.79
N THR A 32 -3.25 9.38 7.70
CA THR A 32 -4.30 9.43 6.69
C THR A 32 -3.62 9.42 5.33
N VAL A 33 -3.37 8.23 4.79
CA VAL A 33 -2.88 8.08 3.43
C VAL A 33 -3.98 8.61 2.52
N TYR A 34 -3.68 9.79 1.99
CA TYR A 34 -4.46 10.51 1.02
C TYR A 34 -4.74 9.62 -0.20
N TYR A 35 -5.95 9.80 -0.72
CA TYR A 35 -6.39 9.44 -2.07
C TYR A 35 -5.23 9.65 -3.08
N GLY A 36 -4.56 8.60 -3.54
CA GLY A 36 -3.47 8.79 -4.51
C GLY A 36 -2.44 7.70 -4.76
N SER A 37 -2.47 6.53 -4.12
CA SER A 37 -1.50 5.45 -4.36
C SER A 37 -2.16 4.25 -5.09
N PRO A 38 -1.41 3.55 -5.96
CA PRO A 38 -1.76 3.32 -7.37
C PRO A 38 -3.04 2.51 -7.59
N SER A 39 -3.76 2.88 -8.65
CA SER A 39 -5.02 2.27 -9.14
C SER A 39 -5.00 0.73 -9.28
N SER A 40 -3.82 0.10 -9.24
CA SER A 40 -3.64 -1.36 -9.19
C SER A 40 -4.05 -1.97 -7.83
N SER A 41 -3.77 -1.32 -6.71
CA SER A 41 -4.07 -1.84 -5.37
C SER A 41 -5.58 -1.89 -5.12
N VAL A 42 -6.30 -0.82 -5.49
CA VAL A 42 -7.77 -0.78 -5.36
C VAL A 42 -8.43 -1.81 -6.26
N LYS A 43 -7.93 -2.00 -7.49
CA LYS A 43 -8.43 -3.06 -8.40
C LYS A 43 -8.27 -4.45 -7.80
N GLN A 44 -7.12 -4.74 -7.19
CA GLN A 44 -6.88 -6.03 -6.55
C GLN A 44 -7.80 -6.27 -5.36
N VAL A 45 -8.02 -5.25 -4.52
CA VAL A 45 -8.98 -5.29 -3.42
C VAL A 45 -10.40 -5.55 -3.94
N GLN A 46 -10.85 -4.76 -4.91
CA GLN A 46 -12.18 -4.91 -5.51
C GLN A 46 -12.37 -6.30 -6.15
N GLN A 47 -11.37 -6.81 -6.85
CA GLN A 47 -11.39 -8.16 -7.44
C GLN A 47 -11.52 -9.24 -6.36
N LYS A 48 -10.81 -9.10 -5.25
CA LYS A 48 -10.82 -10.07 -4.16
C LYS A 48 -12.14 -10.04 -3.38
N LEU A 49 -12.66 -8.85 -3.10
CA LEU A 49 -13.98 -8.65 -2.52
C LEU A 49 -15.09 -9.19 -3.43
N LYS A 50 -14.92 -9.11 -4.75
CA LYS A 50 -15.86 -9.69 -5.74
C LYS A 50 -15.82 -11.21 -5.71
N ASN A 51 -14.62 -11.81 -5.70
CA ASN A 51 -14.45 -13.26 -5.61
C ASN A 51 -15.07 -13.84 -4.33
N TRP A 52 -15.06 -13.09 -3.23
CA TRP A 52 -15.70 -13.50 -1.97
C TRP A 52 -17.16 -13.09 -1.84
N GLY A 53 -17.75 -12.47 -2.86
CA GLY A 53 -19.15 -12.10 -2.90
C GLY A 53 -19.53 -10.85 -2.09
N TYR A 54 -18.56 -10.07 -1.59
CA TYR A 54 -18.84 -8.80 -0.90
C TYR A 54 -19.05 -7.63 -1.87
N TYR A 55 -18.47 -7.70 -3.07
CA TYR A 55 -18.51 -6.61 -4.04
C TYR A 55 -19.27 -7.02 -5.32
N THR A 56 -20.34 -6.29 -5.62
CA THR A 56 -21.19 -6.50 -6.81
C THR A 56 -20.95 -5.48 -7.92
N GLY A 57 -20.02 -4.55 -7.72
CA GLY A 57 -19.70 -3.50 -8.69
C GLY A 57 -18.68 -3.93 -9.76
N ASN A 58 -18.34 -2.97 -10.61
CA ASN A 58 -17.26 -3.12 -11.57
C ASN A 58 -15.91 -2.88 -10.89
N VAL A 59 -14.89 -3.63 -11.30
CA VAL A 59 -13.51 -3.48 -10.81
C VAL A 59 -12.86 -2.37 -11.65
N ASP A 60 -13.16 -1.13 -11.31
CA ASP A 60 -12.69 0.07 -12.01
C ASP A 60 -11.42 0.66 -11.38
N GLY A 61 -11.07 0.23 -10.16
CA GLY A 61 -9.98 0.80 -9.37
C GLY A 61 -10.34 2.11 -8.67
N SER A 62 -11.62 2.48 -8.65
CA SER A 62 -12.12 3.65 -7.96
C SER A 62 -12.71 3.27 -6.60
N PHE A 63 -12.25 3.93 -5.54
CA PHE A 63 -12.75 3.67 -4.20
C PHE A 63 -14.07 4.42 -3.94
N GLY A 64 -15.16 3.92 -4.51
CA GLY A 64 -16.50 4.47 -4.32
C GLY A 64 -17.27 3.87 -3.14
N VAL A 65 -18.47 4.39 -2.88
CA VAL A 65 -19.39 3.96 -1.80
C VAL A 65 -19.67 2.45 -1.84
N LYS A 66 -19.75 1.86 -3.04
CA LYS A 66 -19.95 0.41 -3.21
C LYS A 66 -18.74 -0.41 -2.73
N THR A 67 -17.53 0.07 -3.01
CA THR A 67 -16.28 -0.57 -2.57
C THR A 67 -16.10 -0.41 -1.08
N GLU A 68 -16.35 0.79 -0.54
CA GLU A 68 -16.33 1.04 0.90
C GLU A 68 -17.28 0.11 1.66
N LYS A 69 -18.54 -0.04 1.19
CA LYS A 69 -19.51 -0.94 1.81
C LYS A 69 -19.05 -2.40 1.80
N ALA A 70 -18.42 -2.83 0.71
CA ALA A 70 -17.85 -4.18 0.61
C ALA A 70 -16.66 -4.38 1.56
N VAL A 71 -15.80 -3.36 1.70
CA VAL A 71 -14.67 -3.37 2.65
C VAL A 71 -15.18 -3.42 4.08
N ARG A 72 -16.19 -2.61 4.45
CA ARG A 72 -16.82 -2.64 5.77
C ARG A 72 -17.43 -4.01 6.08
N ALA A 73 -18.11 -4.62 5.12
CA ALA A 73 -18.67 -5.96 5.29
C ALA A 73 -17.57 -7.03 5.50
N PHE A 74 -16.48 -6.93 4.74
CA PHE A 74 -15.30 -7.78 4.92
C PHE A 74 -14.68 -7.58 6.30
N GLN A 75 -14.44 -6.32 6.71
CA GLN A 75 -13.88 -5.99 8.02
C GLN A 75 -14.74 -6.53 9.16
N ALA A 76 -16.05 -6.30 9.10
CA ALA A 76 -17.00 -6.77 10.11
C ALA A 76 -17.00 -8.30 10.26
N LYS A 77 -16.88 -9.03 9.15
CA LYS A 77 -16.87 -10.51 9.18
C LYS A 77 -15.54 -11.09 9.64
N ASN A 78 -14.43 -10.40 9.39
CA ASN A 78 -13.09 -10.86 9.77
C ASN A 78 -12.64 -10.30 11.13
N GLY A 79 -13.53 -9.64 11.88
CA GLY A 79 -13.20 -9.09 13.20
C GLY A 79 -12.20 -7.93 13.18
N LEU A 80 -12.13 -7.20 12.06
CA LEU A 80 -11.26 -6.03 11.89
C LEU A 80 -12.01 -4.74 12.25
N ALA A 81 -11.25 -3.66 12.47
CA ALA A 81 -11.82 -2.32 12.62
C ALA A 81 -12.65 -1.94 11.38
N VAL A 82 -13.94 -1.65 11.56
CA VAL A 82 -14.90 -1.37 10.46
C VAL A 82 -14.85 0.12 10.09
N ASP A 83 -13.68 0.57 9.63
CA ASP A 83 -13.44 1.95 9.22
C ASP A 83 -13.77 2.20 7.74
N GLY A 84 -13.96 1.14 6.96
CA GLY A 84 -14.20 1.20 5.52
C GLY A 84 -12.95 1.57 4.71
N LYS A 85 -11.76 1.55 5.31
CA LYS A 85 -10.49 1.88 4.68
C LYS A 85 -9.65 0.62 4.50
N CYS A 86 -8.98 0.51 3.36
CA CYS A 86 -8.04 -0.59 3.12
C CYS A 86 -6.66 -0.28 3.72
N GLY A 87 -6.60 -0.19 5.05
CA GLY A 87 -5.34 -0.09 5.78
C GLY A 87 -4.55 -1.42 5.80
N LYS A 88 -3.34 -1.39 6.38
CA LYS A 88 -2.41 -2.53 6.47
C LYS A 88 -3.07 -3.80 6.99
N GLN A 89 -3.77 -3.72 8.12
CA GLN A 89 -4.47 -4.87 8.72
C GLN A 89 -5.54 -5.47 7.79
N THR A 90 -6.26 -4.62 7.06
CA THR A 90 -7.31 -5.08 6.13
C THR A 90 -6.68 -5.73 4.90
N LEU A 91 -5.59 -5.17 4.37
CA LEU A 91 -4.85 -5.74 3.25
C LEU A 91 -4.15 -7.06 3.63
N GLU A 92 -3.59 -7.17 4.83
CA GLU A 92 -3.00 -8.39 5.37
C GLU A 92 -4.04 -9.51 5.54
N ALA A 93 -5.19 -9.19 6.12
CA ALA A 93 -6.31 -10.13 6.21
C ALA A 93 -6.81 -10.56 4.82
N MET A 94 -6.64 -9.68 3.82
CA MET A 94 -6.91 -10.01 2.43
C MET A 94 -5.79 -10.81 1.75
N GLY A 95 -4.68 -11.12 2.41
CA GLY A 95 -3.50 -11.74 1.78
C GLY A 95 -2.85 -10.84 0.71
N LEU A 96 -3.06 -9.53 0.81
CA LEU A 96 -2.49 -8.47 -0.02
C LEU A 96 -1.45 -7.67 0.78
N GLY A 97 -0.83 -8.27 1.80
CA GLY A 97 0.12 -7.59 2.70
C GLY A 97 1.30 -6.95 1.99
N SER A 98 1.74 -7.48 0.85
CA SER A 98 2.80 -6.87 0.03
C SER A 98 2.40 -5.55 -0.64
N LEU A 99 1.09 -5.29 -0.81
CA LEU A 99 0.58 -3.99 -1.26
C LEU A 99 0.46 -3.00 -0.10
N ALA A 100 0.33 -3.48 1.14
CA ALA A 100 0.40 -2.66 2.34
C ALA A 100 1.83 -2.23 2.68
N SER A 101 2.83 -3.06 2.35
CA SER A 101 4.26 -2.71 2.48
C SER A 101 4.73 -1.60 1.52
N SER A 102 3.88 -1.16 0.59
CA SER A 102 4.14 0.03 -0.23
C SER A 102 3.82 1.35 0.48
N GLY A 103 3.26 1.32 1.69
CA GLY A 103 2.91 2.50 2.48
C GLY A 103 3.20 2.28 3.96
N GLY A 104 4.48 2.36 4.33
CA GLY A 104 4.91 2.37 5.73
C GLY A 104 5.32 0.99 6.25
N ASP A 105 6.54 0.57 5.92
CA ASP A 105 7.29 -0.37 6.76
C ASP A 105 8.54 0.35 7.26
N GLY A 106 8.41 1.00 8.43
CA GLY A 106 9.51 1.41 9.29
C GLY A 106 10.20 0.22 9.97
N GLY A 107 10.30 -0.90 9.26
CA GLY A 107 11.12 -2.03 9.65
C GLY A 107 12.58 -1.61 9.54
N LYS A 108 13.22 -1.42 10.69
CA LYS A 108 14.63 -1.08 10.88
C LYS A 108 15.54 -1.99 10.04
N SER A 109 15.80 -1.59 8.79
CA SER A 109 16.83 -2.18 7.96
C SER A 109 18.15 -1.51 8.31
N THR A 110 18.89 -2.17 9.18
CA THR A 110 20.29 -1.85 9.50
C THR A 110 21.12 -2.11 8.24
N GLY A 111 21.32 -1.05 7.47
CA GLY A 111 22.02 -1.02 6.17
C GLY A 111 21.34 0.04 5.33
N GLY A 112 22.00 1.21 5.19
CA GLY A 112 21.37 2.48 4.81
C GLY A 112 20.26 2.35 3.77
N ASN A 113 19.11 2.97 4.06
CA ASN A 113 18.00 3.14 3.11
C ASN A 113 18.49 3.95 1.91
N VAL A 114 19.19 3.31 0.98
CA VAL A 114 19.33 3.82 -0.37
C VAL A 114 17.92 3.71 -0.91
N SER A 115 17.25 4.86 -1.06
CA SER A 115 15.91 4.90 -1.65
C SER A 115 15.92 4.05 -2.90
N ASN A 116 14.92 3.19 -3.08
CA ASN A 116 14.88 2.27 -4.22
C ASN A 116 15.10 3.04 -5.54
N ASP A 117 14.60 4.27 -5.62
CA ASP A 117 14.83 5.18 -6.74
C ASP A 117 16.29 5.65 -6.88
N ALA A 118 16.99 5.95 -5.79
CA ALA A 118 18.42 6.27 -5.83
C ALA A 118 19.25 5.04 -6.21
N TYR A 119 18.87 3.85 -5.78
CA TYR A 119 19.53 2.60 -6.18
C TYR A 119 19.34 2.34 -7.68
N LEU A 120 18.12 2.52 -8.20
CA LEU A 120 17.82 2.39 -9.62
C LEU A 120 18.56 3.44 -10.46
N LEU A 121 18.55 4.71 -10.03
CA LEU A 121 19.29 5.78 -10.67
C LEU A 121 20.80 5.49 -10.67
N ALA A 122 21.36 5.08 -9.53
CA ALA A 122 22.77 4.75 -9.41
C ALA A 122 23.15 3.55 -10.29
N ARG A 123 22.30 2.53 -10.36
CA ARG A 123 22.52 1.37 -11.25
C ARG A 123 22.48 1.77 -12.72
N CYS A 124 21.52 2.61 -13.11
CA CYS A 124 21.41 3.11 -14.48
C CYS A 124 22.61 3.96 -14.87
N VAL A 125 22.99 4.95 -14.05
CA VAL A 125 24.15 5.83 -14.30
C VAL A 125 25.45 5.03 -14.36
N ASN A 126 25.61 4.02 -13.49
CA ASN A 126 26.78 3.15 -13.53
C ASN A 126 26.80 2.30 -14.81
N GLY A 127 25.64 1.80 -15.26
CA GLY A 127 25.54 1.00 -16.50
C GLY A 127 25.79 1.82 -17.77
N GLU A 128 25.20 3.01 -17.87
CA GLU A 128 25.24 3.88 -19.05
C GLU A 128 26.52 4.70 -19.16
N GLY A 129 27.08 5.10 -18.01
CA GLY A 129 28.28 5.95 -17.94
C GLY A 129 29.57 5.17 -17.65
N ARG A 130 29.65 3.86 -17.96
CA ARG A 130 30.87 3.07 -17.72
C ARG A 130 32.04 3.68 -18.48
N GLY A 131 33.03 4.18 -17.74
CA GLY A 131 34.25 4.78 -18.33
C GLY A 131 34.14 6.28 -18.64
N GLU A 132 32.99 6.90 -18.40
CA GLU A 132 32.81 8.35 -18.51
C GLU A 132 33.40 9.08 -17.28
N PRO A 133 33.89 10.31 -17.44
CA PRO A 133 34.26 11.14 -16.30
C PRO A 133 33.03 11.42 -15.41
N TYR A 134 33.28 11.79 -14.16
CA TYR A 134 32.21 12.09 -13.19
C TYR A 134 31.17 13.08 -13.74
N LEU A 135 31.61 14.10 -14.49
CA LEU A 135 30.71 15.06 -15.15
C LEU A 135 29.74 14.38 -16.14
N GLY A 136 30.19 13.37 -16.89
CA GLY A 136 29.35 12.59 -17.80
C GLY A 136 28.29 11.78 -17.05
N GLN A 137 28.67 11.16 -15.94
CA GLN A 137 27.74 10.44 -15.07
C GLN A 137 26.68 11.36 -14.45
N VAL A 138 27.09 12.55 -14.00
CA VAL A 138 26.17 13.58 -13.50
C VAL A 138 25.24 14.07 -14.60
N ALA A 139 25.72 14.22 -15.83
CA ALA A 139 24.89 14.62 -16.96
C ALA A 139 23.80 13.57 -17.25
N ILE A 140 24.12 12.27 -17.21
CA ILE A 140 23.15 11.19 -17.36
C ILE A 140 22.08 11.25 -16.26
N ALA A 141 22.51 11.40 -14.99
CA ALA A 141 21.60 11.51 -13.86
C ALA A 141 20.68 12.74 -13.98
N ALA A 142 21.24 13.89 -14.38
CA ALA A 142 20.50 15.12 -14.57
C ALA A 142 19.44 14.99 -15.68
N VAL A 143 19.76 14.30 -16.79
CA VAL A 143 18.79 14.06 -17.87
C VAL A 143 17.63 13.19 -17.39
N ILE A 144 17.90 12.15 -16.58
CA ILE A 144 16.85 11.30 -16.00
C ILE A 144 15.94 12.12 -15.09
N LEU A 145 16.51 12.96 -14.22
CA LEU A 145 15.74 13.83 -13.33
C LEU A 145 14.91 14.86 -14.11
N ASN A 146 15.48 15.48 -15.14
CA ASN A 146 14.77 16.42 -16.00
C ASN A 146 13.58 15.75 -16.72
N ARG A 147 13.69 14.49 -17.12
CA ARG A 147 12.55 13.74 -17.68
C ARG A 147 11.48 13.46 -16.64
N VAL A 148 11.85 13.16 -15.40
CA VAL A 148 10.85 12.96 -14.33
C VAL A 148 10.07 14.26 -14.05
N GLU A 149 10.69 15.42 -14.23
CA GLU A 149 10.05 16.74 -14.08
C GLU A 149 9.22 17.17 -15.30
N ASP A 150 9.46 16.58 -16.47
CA ASP A 150 8.76 16.93 -17.72
C ASP A 150 7.44 16.17 -17.88
N SER A 151 6.35 16.90 -18.16
CA SER A 151 5.01 16.33 -18.30
C SER A 151 4.82 15.36 -19.47
N GLY A 152 5.75 15.33 -20.43
CA GLY A 152 5.77 14.40 -21.56
C GLY A 152 6.36 13.03 -21.24
N PHE A 153 6.89 12.84 -20.04
CA PHE A 153 7.52 11.59 -19.59
C PHE A 153 6.85 11.06 -18.31
N PRO A 154 7.11 9.79 -17.94
CA PRO A 154 6.65 9.24 -16.67
C PRO A 154 7.20 10.06 -15.49
N ASN A 155 6.33 10.38 -14.53
CA ASN A 155 6.65 11.15 -13.33
C ASN A 155 7.38 10.33 -12.25
N SER A 156 8.16 9.32 -12.63
CA SER A 156 8.93 8.48 -11.72
C SER A 156 10.24 8.02 -12.35
N ILE A 157 11.29 7.93 -11.52
CA ILE A 157 12.64 7.50 -11.96
C ILE A 157 12.58 6.10 -12.59
N SER A 158 11.85 5.17 -11.96
CA SER A 158 11.61 3.83 -12.51
C SER A 158 10.88 3.88 -13.86
N GLY A 159 9.86 4.73 -13.98
CA GLY A 159 9.10 4.91 -15.22
C GLY A 159 9.99 5.37 -16.38
N VAL A 160 10.88 6.33 -16.12
CA VAL A 160 11.84 6.83 -17.12
C VAL A 160 12.91 5.80 -17.48
N ILE A 161 13.46 5.09 -16.49
CA ILE A 161 14.53 4.10 -16.71
C ILE A 161 14.03 2.91 -17.54
N TYR A 162 12.80 2.45 -17.31
CA TYR A 162 12.24 1.28 -18.01
C TYR A 162 11.53 1.61 -19.33
N GLN A 163 11.60 2.86 -19.83
CA GLN A 163 11.07 3.17 -21.15
C GLN A 163 11.82 2.38 -22.23
N LYS A 164 11.06 1.83 -23.19
CA LYS A 164 11.62 1.02 -24.28
C LYS A 164 12.66 1.82 -25.08
N GLY A 165 13.90 1.36 -25.04
CA GLY A 165 15.03 1.98 -25.75
C GLY A 165 15.56 3.27 -25.10
N ALA A 166 15.20 3.56 -23.85
CA ALA A 166 15.73 4.72 -23.12
C ALA A 166 17.12 4.44 -22.55
N PHE A 167 17.36 3.23 -22.05
CA PHE A 167 18.64 2.78 -21.48
C PHE A 167 18.81 1.29 -21.75
N ASP A 168 19.98 0.89 -22.24
CA ASP A 168 20.29 -0.51 -22.61
C ASP A 168 20.69 -1.32 -21.38
N ALA A 169 21.18 -0.63 -20.33
CA ALA A 169 21.67 -1.27 -19.10
C ALA A 169 20.58 -1.90 -18.20
N VAL A 170 19.30 -1.72 -18.51
CA VAL A 170 18.18 -2.09 -17.62
C VAL A 170 17.03 -2.84 -18.35
N SER A 171 17.18 -3.15 -19.64
CA SER A 171 16.21 -3.96 -20.42
C SER A 171 16.43 -5.47 -20.32
#